data_AF-A0A8H7TSH7-F1
#
_entry.id   AF-A0A8H7TSH7-F1
#
_cell.length_a   1.000
_cell.length_b   1.000
_cell.length_c   1.000
_cell.angle_alpha   90.00
_cell.angle_beta   90.00
_cell.angle_gamma   90.00
#
_symmetry.space_group_name_H-M   'P 1'
#
loop_
_entity.id
_entity.type
_entity.pdbx_description
1 polymer ?
#
loop_
_entity_poly.entity_id
_entity_poly.type
_entity_poly.pdbx_seq_one_letter_code
_entity_poly.pdbx_strand_id
1 'polypeptide(L)'
;MPWGVKKGDKTGAKVTLTGNAAYEFVDKLVTLVLPKIKDWPGVKASSGDSAGNIAFGMEPEWMSYFPEMEYNFSMYPNKLIPGCHIFIHTTGTSDRHGRLLMEALGFPFYGKATH
;
A
#
# COMPACT_ATOMS: atom_id res chain seq x y z
N MET A 1 -10.56 -20.69 -21.09
CA MET A 1 -10.48 -19.37 -20.40
C MET A 1 -9.08 -18.81 -20.64
N PRO A 2 -8.95 -17.58 -21.14
CA PRO A 2 -7.67 -17.02 -21.62
C PRO A 2 -6.61 -16.78 -20.52
N TRP A 3 -6.99 -16.82 -19.23
CA TRP A 3 -6.09 -16.53 -18.11
C TRP A 3 -5.70 -17.74 -17.24
N GLY A 4 -6.05 -18.96 -17.64
CA GLY A 4 -5.61 -20.19 -16.94
C GLY A 4 -6.10 -20.35 -15.49
N VAL A 5 -7.04 -19.52 -15.01
CA VAL A 5 -7.55 -19.55 -13.63
C VAL A 5 -8.68 -20.58 -13.49
N LYS A 6 -8.68 -21.37 -12.42
CA LYS A 6 -9.80 -22.24 -12.04
C LYS A 6 -10.45 -21.76 -10.74
N LYS A 7 -11.77 -21.89 -10.65
CA LYS A 7 -12.53 -21.55 -9.45
C LYS A 7 -12.14 -22.50 -8.30
N GLY A 8 -11.71 -21.93 -7.17
CA GLY A 8 -11.32 -22.67 -5.97
C GLY A 8 -9.81 -22.78 -5.74
N ASP A 9 -8.99 -22.37 -6.72
CA ASP A 9 -7.54 -22.36 -6.55
C ASP A 9 -7.10 -21.23 -5.60
N LYS A 10 -6.14 -21.54 -4.72
CA LYS A 10 -5.52 -20.56 -3.82
C LYS A 10 -4.53 -19.71 -4.62
N THR A 11 -4.82 -18.42 -4.77
CA THR A 11 -4.08 -17.51 -5.68
C THR A 11 -3.45 -16.30 -4.98
N GLY A 12 -3.52 -16.22 -3.65
CA GLY A 12 -2.90 -15.14 -2.90
C GLY A 12 -3.16 -15.22 -1.39
N ALA A 13 -2.66 -14.21 -0.68
CA ALA A 13 -2.88 -14.00 0.74
C ALA A 13 -3.46 -12.60 0.97
N LYS A 14 -4.28 -12.45 2.02
CA LYS A 14 -4.74 -11.16 2.52
C LYS A 14 -4.54 -11.10 4.02
N VAL A 15 -4.16 -9.94 4.53
CA VAL A 15 -4.07 -9.65 5.95
C VAL A 15 -4.84 -8.37 6.24
N THR A 16 -5.48 -8.33 7.41
CA THR A 16 -6.17 -7.14 7.90
C THR A 16 -5.52 -6.75 9.21
N LEU A 17 -4.88 -5.58 9.23
CA LEU A 17 -4.26 -5.01 10.42
C LEU A 17 -5.22 -4.03 11.07
N THR A 18 -5.32 -4.06 12.39
CA THR A 18 -6.20 -3.17 13.17
C THR A 18 -5.49 -2.68 14.44
N GLY A 19 -5.94 -1.54 14.98
CA GLY A 19 -5.36 -0.95 16.19
C GLY A 19 -3.88 -0.59 16.03
N ASN A 20 -3.07 -0.89 17.05
CA ASN A 20 -1.66 -0.50 17.09
C ASN A 20 -0.84 -1.08 15.93
N ALA A 21 -1.11 -2.32 15.52
CA ALA A 21 -0.39 -2.96 14.41
C ALA A 21 -0.58 -2.21 13.07
N ALA A 22 -1.75 -1.58 12.86
CA ALA A 22 -1.99 -0.76 11.68
C ALA A 22 -1.16 0.54 11.73
N TYR A 23 -1.12 1.20 12.88
CA TYR A 23 -0.32 2.42 13.06
C TYR A 23 1.17 2.15 12.92
N GLU A 24 1.69 1.07 13.50
CA GLU A 24 3.09 0.66 13.34
C GLU A 24 3.45 0.36 11.88
N PHE A 25 2.55 -0.32 11.15
CA PHE A 25 2.76 -0.57 9.73
C PHE A 25 2.82 0.72 8.92
N VAL A 26 1.88 1.65 9.17
CA VAL A 26 1.84 2.94 8.48
C VAL A 26 3.08 3.77 8.79
N ASP A 27 3.49 3.83 10.06
CA ASP A 27 4.70 4.55 10.48
C ASP A 27 5.95 4.00 9.78
N LYS A 28 6.17 2.68 9.80
CA LYS A 28 7.28 2.05 9.07
C LYS A 28 7.20 2.33 7.57
N LEU A 29 6.01 2.28 6.99
CA LEU A 29 5.82 2.51 5.57
C LEU A 29 6.27 3.93 5.20
N VAL A 30 5.76 4.94 5.90
CA VAL A 30 6.04 6.35 5.61
C VAL A 30 7.48 6.74 5.93
N THR A 31 8.05 6.22 7.03
CA THR A 31 9.38 6.64 7.49
C THR A 31 10.53 5.87 6.85
N LEU A 32 10.35 4.57 6.56
CA LEU A 32 11.42 3.69 6.08
C LEU A 32 11.26 3.30 4.62
N VAL A 33 10.03 3.03 4.16
CA VAL A 33 9.81 2.42 2.84
C VAL A 33 9.61 3.48 1.77
N LEU A 34 8.62 4.37 1.91
CA LEU A 34 8.29 5.37 0.89
C LEU A 34 9.50 6.26 0.50
N PRO A 35 10.36 6.72 1.42
CA PRO A 35 11.51 7.55 1.07
C PRO A 35 12.61 6.80 0.30
N LYS A 36 12.66 5.47 0.40
CA LYS A 36 13.61 4.63 -0.34
C LYS A 36 13.18 4.40 -1.80
N ILE A 37 11.90 4.64 -2.13
CA ILE A 37 11.39 4.44 -3.49
C ILE A 37 11.82 5.60 -4.38
N LYS A 38 12.66 5.30 -5.37
CA LYS A 38 13.08 6.28 -6.39
C LYS A 38 11.91 6.59 -7.32
N ASP A 39 11.76 7.87 -7.67
CA ASP A 39 10.77 8.38 -8.62
C ASP A 39 9.30 8.10 -8.27
N TRP A 40 8.98 7.76 -7.01
CA TRP A 40 7.58 7.58 -6.60
C TRP A 40 6.92 8.94 -6.30
N PRO A 41 5.93 9.37 -7.10
CA PRO A 41 5.31 10.68 -6.94
C PRO A 41 4.35 10.74 -5.75
N GLY A 42 3.98 9.58 -5.19
CA GLY A 42 3.05 9.48 -4.07
C GLY A 42 1.78 8.68 -4.40
N VAL A 43 0.80 8.79 -3.51
CA VAL A 43 -0.55 8.25 -3.74
C VAL A 43 -1.31 9.17 -4.70
N LYS A 44 -2.08 8.60 -5.63
CA LYS A 44 -2.87 9.39 -6.57
C LYS A 44 -3.94 10.17 -5.81
N ALA A 45 -4.03 11.49 -6.02
CA ALA A 45 -5.02 12.36 -5.36
C ALA A 45 -6.48 12.07 -5.78
N SER A 46 -6.67 11.31 -6.86
CA SER A 46 -7.98 10.77 -7.27
C SER A 46 -8.28 9.40 -6.67
N SER A 47 -7.41 8.85 -5.81
CA SER A 47 -7.67 7.58 -5.11
C SER A 47 -8.60 7.86 -3.94
N GLY A 48 -9.68 7.09 -3.86
CA GLY A 48 -10.77 7.29 -2.91
C GLY A 48 -11.99 6.49 -3.35
N ASP A 49 -12.75 5.99 -2.39
CA ASP A 49 -14.02 5.27 -2.64
C ASP A 49 -15.25 6.10 -2.25
N SER A 50 -15.09 7.41 -2.11
CA SER A 50 -16.07 8.37 -1.61
C SER A 50 -16.47 8.19 -0.14
N ALA A 51 -15.96 7.15 0.52
CA ALA A 51 -16.18 6.88 1.94
C ALA A 51 -14.91 7.15 2.78
N GLY A 52 -13.90 7.80 2.21
CA GLY A 52 -12.67 8.13 2.93
C GLY A 52 -11.66 7.00 3.01
N ASN A 53 -11.87 5.89 2.30
CA ASN A 53 -10.87 4.83 2.19
C ASN A 53 -9.93 5.11 1.01
N ILE A 54 -8.64 4.85 1.21
CA ILE A 54 -7.61 5.11 0.20
C ILE A 54 -6.89 3.82 -0.13
N ALA A 55 -6.67 3.57 -1.41
CA ALA A 55 -5.95 2.40 -1.89
C ALA A 55 -4.78 2.80 -2.79
N PHE A 56 -3.69 2.05 -2.70
CA PHE A 56 -2.58 2.13 -3.64
C PHE A 56 -1.90 0.77 -3.78
N GLY A 57 -1.18 0.60 -4.88
CA GLY A 57 -0.38 -0.59 -5.15
C GLY A 57 1.08 -0.36 -4.78
N MET A 58 1.73 -1.41 -4.32
CA MET A 58 3.17 -1.52 -4.18
C MET A 58 3.73 -2.48 -5.20
N GLU A 59 4.81 -2.07 -5.86
CA GLU A 59 5.53 -2.92 -6.79
C GLU A 59 6.36 -3.97 -6.04
N PRO A 60 6.61 -5.15 -6.63
CA PRO A 60 7.47 -6.19 -6.06
C PRO A 60 8.83 -5.68 -5.57
N GLU A 61 9.41 -4.72 -6.30
CA GLU A 61 10.71 -4.13 -6.00
C GLU A 61 10.68 -3.36 -4.68
N TRP A 62 9.58 -2.68 -4.37
CA TRP A 62 9.44 -1.87 -3.16
C TRP A 62 9.24 -2.72 -1.91
N MET A 63 8.75 -3.95 -2.07
CA MET A 63 8.63 -4.90 -0.97
C MET A 63 9.99 -5.25 -0.34
N SER A 64 11.09 -5.09 -1.10
CA SER A 64 12.44 -5.32 -0.60
C SER A 64 12.92 -4.27 0.42
N TYR A 65 12.29 -3.10 0.45
CA TYR A 65 12.67 -1.99 1.34
C TYR A 65 12.17 -2.16 2.77
N PHE A 66 11.26 -3.11 3.02
CA PHE A 66 10.83 -3.46 4.37
C PHE A 66 12.00 -4.09 5.14
N PRO A 67 12.29 -3.61 6.37
CA PRO A 67 13.41 -4.11 7.15
C PRO A 67 13.26 -5.60 7.50
N GLU A 68 12.03 -6.12 7.60
CA GLU A 68 11.78 -7.54 7.82
C GLU A 68 12.23 -8.43 6.64
N MET A 69 12.26 -7.86 5.42
CA MET A 69 12.63 -8.57 4.20
C MET A 69 14.10 -8.36 3.82
N GLU A 70 14.68 -7.20 4.16
CA GLU A 70 16.03 -6.77 3.72
C GLU A 70 17.12 -7.80 4.07
N TYR A 71 17.04 -8.47 5.23
CA TYR A 71 18.02 -9.51 5.64
C TYR A 71 17.85 -10.86 4.94
N ASN A 72 16.60 -11.26 4.64
CA ASN A 72 16.29 -12.56 4.05
C ASN A 72 16.08 -12.49 2.53
N PHE A 73 16.28 -11.33 1.90
CA PHE A 73 16.04 -11.14 0.48
C PHE A 73 16.82 -12.13 -0.40
N SER A 74 18.05 -12.49 0.01
CA SER A 74 18.88 -13.49 -0.68
C SER A 74 18.33 -14.93 -0.62
N MET A 75 17.47 -15.24 0.34
CA MET A 75 16.80 -16.54 0.45
C MET A 75 15.56 -16.64 -0.45
N TYR A 76 15.00 -15.51 -0.89
CA TYR A 76 13.85 -15.49 -1.79
C TYR A 76 14.32 -15.40 -3.25
N PRO A 77 13.79 -16.24 -4.16
CA PRO A 77 14.12 -16.10 -5.58
C PRO A 77 13.69 -14.72 -6.09
N ASN A 78 14.57 -14.04 -6.84
CA ASN A 78 14.44 -12.64 -7.34
C ASN A 78 13.18 -12.33 -8.19
N LYS A 79 12.22 -13.25 -8.33
CA LYS A 79 10.95 -13.08 -9.06
C LYS A 79 9.73 -13.60 -8.30
N LEU A 80 9.90 -14.03 -7.04
CA LEU A 80 8.85 -14.70 -6.28
C LEU A 80 8.16 -13.79 -5.27
N ILE A 81 8.71 -12.62 -5.00
CA ILE A 81 8.08 -11.63 -4.12
C ILE A 81 6.96 -10.96 -4.92
N PRO A 82 5.69 -11.15 -4.54
CA PRO A 82 4.59 -10.46 -5.20
C PRO A 82 4.56 -9.00 -4.75
N GLY A 83 4.03 -8.13 -5.62
CA GLY A 83 3.56 -6.82 -5.18
C GLY A 83 2.36 -6.96 -4.24
N CYS A 84 1.95 -5.87 -3.60
CA CYS A 84 0.76 -5.89 -2.76
C CYS A 84 -0.14 -4.68 -3.04
N HIS A 85 -1.43 -4.83 -2.75
CA HIS A 85 -2.36 -3.72 -2.71
C HIS A 85 -2.64 -3.39 -1.25
N ILE A 86 -2.41 -2.13 -0.89
CA ILE A 86 -2.66 -1.61 0.44
C ILE A 86 -3.98 -0.85 0.40
N PHE A 87 -4.87 -1.20 1.32
CA PHE A 87 -6.16 -0.54 1.53
C PHE A 87 -6.17 0.03 2.93
N ILE A 88 -6.22 1.35 3.03
CA ILE A 88 -6.28 2.05 4.30
C ILE A 88 -7.71 2.50 4.51
N HIS A 89 -8.35 1.83 5.46
CA HIS A 89 -9.67 2.18 5.92
C HIS A 89 -9.57 3.25 7.01
N THR A 90 -10.21 4.38 6.79
CA THR A 90 -10.23 5.49 7.74
C THR A 90 -11.61 5.67 8.35
N THR A 91 -11.70 6.47 9.40
CA THR A 91 -12.98 6.91 9.98
C THR A 91 -13.58 8.11 9.24
N GLY A 92 -12.94 8.55 8.15
CA GLY A 92 -13.43 9.65 7.32
C GLY A 92 -14.77 9.31 6.68
N THR A 93 -15.56 10.34 6.37
CA THR A 93 -16.85 10.22 5.67
C THR A 93 -16.79 10.69 4.22
N SER A 94 -15.61 11.10 3.77
CA SER A 94 -15.34 11.66 2.44
C SER A 94 -13.88 11.45 2.09
N ASP A 95 -13.59 11.31 0.80
CA ASP A 95 -12.22 11.23 0.27
C ASP A 95 -11.37 12.44 0.63
N ARG A 96 -11.99 13.61 0.86
CA ARG A 96 -11.26 14.78 1.36
C ARG A 96 -10.75 14.56 2.78
N HIS A 97 -11.57 14.00 3.67
CA HIS A 97 -11.17 13.71 5.04
C HIS A 97 -10.11 12.61 5.09
N GLY A 98 -10.29 11.55 4.30
CA GLY A 98 -9.30 10.47 4.18
C GLY A 98 -7.94 10.99 3.71
N ARG A 99 -7.92 11.84 2.68
CA ARG A 99 -6.66 12.42 2.16
C ARG A 99 -5.99 13.33 3.17
N LEU A 100 -6.74 14.19 3.84
CA LEU A 100 -6.18 15.10 4.84
C LEU A 100 -5.57 14.36 6.04
N LEU A 101 -6.20 13.25 6.47
CA LEU A 101 -5.63 12.37 7.48
C LEU A 101 -4.31 11.74 6.99
N MET A 102 -4.30 11.24 5.76
CA MET A 102 -3.12 10.58 5.19
C MET A 102 -1.97 11.56 4.94
N GLU A 103 -2.26 12.79 4.52
CA GLU A 103 -1.28 13.88 4.43
C GLU A 103 -0.69 14.20 5.81
N ALA A 104 -1.52 14.25 6.86
CA ALA A 104 -1.05 14.46 8.23
C ALA A 104 -0.19 13.28 8.76
N LEU A 105 -0.43 12.07 8.27
CA LEU A 105 0.39 10.89 8.55
C LEU A 105 1.67 10.83 7.70
N GLY A 106 1.88 11.77 6.79
CA GLY A 106 3.11 11.90 5.99
C GLY A 106 3.08 11.21 4.63
N PHE A 107 1.91 10.79 4.13
CA PHE A 107 1.79 10.27 2.77
C PHE A 107 1.88 11.41 1.74
N PRO A 108 2.79 11.34 0.76
CA PRO A 108 2.78 12.27 -0.36
C PRO A 108 1.64 11.93 -1.31
N PHE A 109 0.95 12.95 -1.84
CA PHE A 109 -0.07 12.81 -2.88
C PHE A 109 0.34 13.54 -4.16
N TYR A 110 -0.02 12.98 -5.32
CA TYR A 110 0.21 13.62 -6.62
C TYR A 110 -1.04 13.67 -7.50
N GLY A 111 -1.07 14.65 -8.40
CA GLY A 111 -2.15 14.85 -9.35
C GLY A 111 -3.27 15.74 -8.83
N LYS A 112 -4.36 15.86 -9.60
CA LYS A 112 -5.50 16.69 -9.23
C LYS A 112 -6.43 15.94 -8.30
N ALA A 113 -6.74 16.58 -7.17
CA ALA A 113 -7.83 16.22 -6.29
C ALA A 113 -9.15 16.21 -7.08
N THR A 114 -9.84 15.07 -7.12
CA THR A 114 -11.25 15.06 -7.53
C THR A 114 -12.08 15.71 -6.43
N HIS A 115 -13.07 16.53 -6.85
CA HIS A 115 -14.00 17.24 -5.97
C HIS A 115 -15.00 16.28 -5.33
#